data_AF-A0A4R6RMI8-F1
#
_entry.id   AF-A0A4R6RMI8-F1
#
_cell.length_a   1.000
_cell.length_b   1.000
_cell.length_c   1.000
_cell.angle_alpha   90.00
_cell.angle_beta   90.00
_cell.angle_gamma   90.00
#
_symmetry.space_group_name_H-M   'P 1'
#
loop_
_entity.id
_entity.type
_entity.pdbx_description
1 polymer ?
#
loop_
_entity_poly.entity_id
_entity_poly.type
_entity_poly.pdbx_seq_one_letter_code
_entity_poly.pdbx_strand_id
1 'polypeptide(L)'
;MDSESFVDLVKIHVADAAVLDVVERLRNPTGRKVSVEIRNRSNWYKSLDDESRDHVDSLIAESACEALFGLFVVLDGDRLIDESGGYFELAHVSGRRVILCNSDTSPLHDMFRASIQDCLLF
;
A
#
# COMPACT_ATOMS: atom_id res chain seq x y z
N MET A 1 -12.33 2.82 -15.86
CA MET A 1 -11.31 3.47 -15.02
C MET A 1 -10.08 3.67 -15.87
N ASP A 2 -9.38 4.78 -15.66
CA ASP A 2 -8.04 5.06 -16.21
C ASP A 2 -6.97 4.82 -15.14
N SER A 3 -5.69 4.99 -15.49
CA SER A 3 -4.55 4.66 -14.63
C SER A 3 -4.47 5.56 -13.40
N GLU A 4 -4.73 6.86 -13.54
CA GLU A 4 -4.69 7.82 -12.42
C GLU A 4 -5.79 7.52 -11.39
N SER A 5 -7.05 7.36 -11.84
CA SER A 5 -8.15 6.99 -10.95
C SER A 5 -7.90 5.64 -10.26
N PHE A 6 -7.25 4.70 -10.96
CA PHE A 6 -6.90 3.41 -10.39
C PHE A 6 -5.88 3.56 -9.26
N VAL A 7 -4.80 4.32 -9.48
CA VAL A 7 -3.75 4.56 -8.49
C VAL A 7 -4.31 5.24 -7.24
N ASP A 8 -5.15 6.27 -7.41
CA ASP A 8 -5.79 6.97 -6.29
C ASP A 8 -6.66 6.03 -5.44
N LEU A 9 -7.44 5.17 -6.11
CA LEU A 9 -8.29 4.20 -5.42
C LEU A 9 -7.48 3.09 -4.76
N VAL A 10 -6.32 2.69 -5.32
CA VAL A 10 -5.41 1.74 -4.66
C VAL A 10 -4.81 2.37 -3.40
N LYS A 11 -4.41 3.64 -3.42
CA LYS A 11 -3.96 4.34 -2.21
C LYS A 11 -5.02 4.27 -1.11
N ILE A 12 -6.25 4.69 -1.41
CA ILE A 12 -7.33 4.77 -0.42
C ILE A 12 -7.76 3.38 0.07
N HIS A 13 -8.04 2.46 -0.85
CA HIS A 13 -8.70 1.19 -0.52
C HIS A 13 -7.73 0.05 -0.22
N VAL A 14 -6.43 0.23 -0.49
CA VAL A 14 -5.41 -0.78 -0.22
C VAL A 14 -4.37 -0.25 0.76
N ALA A 15 -3.70 0.86 0.46
CA ALA A 15 -2.63 1.39 1.33
C ALA A 15 -3.20 1.90 2.66
N ASP A 16 -4.08 2.91 2.61
CA ASP A 16 -4.64 3.56 3.80
C ASP A 16 -5.47 2.56 4.62
N ALA A 17 -6.25 1.72 3.94
CA ALA A 17 -7.02 0.65 4.59
C ALA A 17 -6.11 -0.35 5.33
N ALA A 18 -5.01 -0.80 4.73
CA ALA A 18 -4.08 -1.72 5.39
C ALA A 18 -3.42 -1.09 6.63
N VAL A 19 -3.04 0.19 6.55
CA VAL A 19 -2.49 0.94 7.68
C VAL A 19 -3.50 1.03 8.82
N LEU A 20 -4.72 1.47 8.51
CA LEU A 20 -5.80 1.60 9.49
C LEU A 20 -6.10 0.26 10.17
N ASP A 21 -6.18 -0.83 9.41
CA ASP A 21 -6.43 -2.16 9.96
C ASP A 21 -5.34 -2.63 10.93
N VAL A 22 -4.06 -2.36 10.62
CA VAL A 22 -2.94 -2.72 11.49
C VAL A 22 -2.95 -1.88 12.76
N VAL A 23 -3.12 -0.55 12.63
CA VAL A 23 -3.19 0.38 13.76
C VAL A 23 -4.39 0.06 14.65
N GLU A 24 -5.56 -0.21 14.09
CA GLU A 24 -6.75 -0.61 14.84
C GLU A 24 -6.50 -1.94 15.58
N ARG A 25 -5.84 -2.91 14.95
CA ARG A 25 -5.50 -4.19 15.60
C ARG A 25 -4.53 -4.02 16.76
N LEU A 26 -3.59 -3.08 16.66
CA LEU A 26 -2.68 -2.73 17.76
C LEU A 26 -3.40 -1.99 18.89
N ARG A 27 -4.33 -1.09 18.57
CA ARG A 27 -5.13 -0.33 19.55
C ARG A 27 -6.22 -1.17 20.22
N ASN A 28 -6.90 -2.01 19.47
CA ASN A 28 -8.05 -2.79 19.91
C ASN A 28 -8.01 -4.18 19.26
N PRO A 29 -7.23 -5.12 19.81
CA PRO A 29 -7.20 -6.47 19.27
C PRO A 29 -8.56 -7.15 19.52
N THR A 30 -9.42 -7.20 18.49
CA THR A 30 -10.77 -7.78 18.55
C THR A 30 -10.76 -9.27 18.16
N GLY A 31 -11.74 -10.03 18.69
CA GLY A 31 -12.00 -11.43 18.31
C GLY A 31 -11.83 -12.47 19.43
N ARG A 32 -12.54 -13.60 19.33
CA ARG A 32 -12.58 -14.66 20.37
C ARG A 32 -11.25 -15.41 20.55
N LYS A 33 -10.28 -15.27 19.65
CA LYS A 33 -8.97 -15.95 19.69
C LYS A 33 -7.83 -15.05 19.22
N VAL A 34 -7.68 -13.87 19.83
CA VAL A 34 -6.47 -13.06 19.64
C VAL A 34 -5.25 -13.88 20.10
N SER A 35 -4.28 -14.08 19.21
CA SER A 35 -3.06 -14.83 19.55
C SER A 35 -2.26 -14.11 20.63
N VAL A 36 -1.45 -14.86 21.39
CA VAL A 36 -0.57 -14.29 22.42
C VAL A 36 0.36 -13.23 21.82
N GLU A 37 0.87 -13.48 20.62
CA GLU A 37 1.74 -12.56 19.89
C GLU A 37 1.06 -11.23 19.56
N ILE A 38 -0.18 -11.25 19.04
CA ILE A 38 -0.94 -10.03 18.75
C ILE A 38 -1.21 -9.25 20.04
N ARG A 39 -1.54 -9.95 21.14
CA ARG A 39 -1.75 -9.31 22.45
C ARG A 39 -0.49 -8.64 22.97
N ASN A 40 0.66 -9.31 22.84
CA ASN A 40 1.95 -8.76 23.27
C ASN A 40 2.30 -7.49 22.47
N ARG A 41 2.13 -7.51 21.15
CA ARG A 41 2.33 -6.32 20.31
C ARG A 41 1.38 -5.19 20.67
N SER A 42 0.10 -5.48 20.89
CA SER A 42 -0.89 -4.48 21.30
C SER A 42 -0.53 -3.85 22.64
N ASN A 43 -0.16 -4.67 23.64
CA ASN A 43 0.25 -4.17 24.95
C ASN A 43 1.51 -3.30 24.87
N TRP A 44 2.51 -3.73 24.08
CA TRP A 44 3.72 -2.95 23.85
C TRP A 44 3.40 -1.61 23.18
N TYR A 45 2.65 -1.61 22.08
CA TYR A 45 2.24 -0.39 21.37
C TYR A 45 1.48 0.59 22.27
N LYS A 46 0.58 0.08 23.13
CA LYS A 46 -0.14 0.89 24.12
C LYS A 46 0.74 1.47 25.23
N SER A 47 1.89 0.85 25.50
CA SER A 47 2.85 1.31 26.52
C SER A 47 3.78 2.40 26.02
N LEU A 48 3.85 2.61 24.70
CA LEU A 48 4.63 3.69 24.09
C LEU A 48 4.04 5.07 24.45
N ASP A 49 4.87 6.10 24.41
CA ASP A 49 4.42 7.49 24.39
C ASP A 49 3.85 7.86 23.01
N ASP A 50 3.30 9.07 22.89
CA ASP A 50 2.66 9.53 21.65
C ASP A 50 3.67 9.62 20.49
N GLU A 51 4.86 10.19 20.74
CA GLU A 51 5.92 10.30 19.72
C GLU A 51 6.36 8.94 19.19
N SER A 52 6.58 7.96 20.08
CA SER A 52 6.95 6.61 19.66
C SER A 52 5.81 5.90 18.93
N ARG A 53 4.55 6.16 19.30
CA ARG A 53 3.40 5.64 18.54
C ARG A 53 3.32 6.23 17.15
N ASP A 54 3.52 7.53 17.01
CA ASP A 54 3.51 8.23 15.72
C ASP A 54 4.60 7.67 14.81
N HIS A 55 5.81 7.42 15.34
CA HIS A 55 6.86 6.74 14.58
C HIS A 55 6.48 5.33 14.13
N VAL A 56 5.81 4.54 14.98
CA VAL A 56 5.33 3.20 14.58
C VAL A 56 4.25 3.30 13.51
N ASP A 57 3.29 4.20 13.66
CA ASP A 57 2.21 4.43 12.69
C ASP A 57 2.81 4.87 11.33
N SER A 58 3.81 5.75 11.33
CA SER A 58 4.54 6.18 10.13
C SER A 58 5.31 5.03 9.47
N LEU A 59 6.00 4.17 10.24
CA LEU A 59 6.70 3.01 9.68
C LEU A 59 5.73 1.98 9.07
N ILE A 60 4.55 1.81 9.65
CA ILE A 60 3.49 0.96 9.07
C ILE A 60 3.02 1.55 7.73
N ALA A 61 2.79 2.86 7.67
CA ALA A 61 2.40 3.56 6.46
C ALA A 61 3.48 3.49 5.36
N GLU A 62 4.73 3.78 5.70
CA GLU A 62 5.87 3.66 4.81
C GLU A 62 5.99 2.24 4.25
N SER A 63 5.89 1.22 5.09
CA SER A 63 5.97 -0.17 4.65
C SER A 63 4.85 -0.55 3.67
N ALA A 64 3.62 -0.08 3.87
CA ALA A 64 2.51 -0.35 2.97
C ALA A 64 2.70 0.36 1.60
N CYS A 65 3.11 1.63 1.64
CA CYS A 65 3.38 2.42 0.45
C CYS A 65 4.57 1.86 -0.35
N GLU A 66 5.69 1.52 0.29
CA GLU A 66 6.87 0.97 -0.38
C GLU A 66 6.59 -0.39 -1.04
N ALA A 67 5.77 -1.23 -0.41
CA ALA A 67 5.36 -2.50 -1.00
C ALA A 67 4.52 -2.29 -2.29
N LEU A 68 3.56 -1.36 -2.26
CA LEU A 68 2.72 -1.05 -3.43
C LEU A 68 3.51 -0.33 -4.52
N PHE A 69 4.37 0.61 -4.16
CA PHE A 69 5.30 1.24 -5.11
C PHE A 69 6.15 0.17 -5.81
N GLY A 70 6.75 -0.73 -5.05
CA GLY A 70 7.54 -1.83 -5.60
C GLY A 70 6.74 -2.74 -6.54
N LEU A 71 5.47 -3.01 -6.23
CA LEU A 71 4.57 -3.75 -7.11
C LEU A 71 4.28 -2.98 -8.41
N PHE A 72 4.03 -1.68 -8.33
CA PHE A 72 3.81 -0.86 -9.52
C PHE A 72 5.04 -0.78 -10.41
N VAL A 73 6.25 -0.67 -9.84
CA VAL A 73 7.50 -0.73 -10.62
C VAL A 73 7.61 -2.06 -11.39
N VAL A 74 7.13 -3.17 -10.82
CA VAL A 74 7.08 -4.45 -11.55
C VAL A 74 6.05 -4.43 -12.68
N LEU A 75 4.86 -3.88 -12.43
CA LEU A 75 3.79 -3.80 -13.45
C LEU A 75 4.13 -2.85 -14.60
N ASP A 76 4.88 -1.80 -14.31
CA ASP A 76 5.44 -0.86 -15.29
C ASP A 76 6.67 -1.44 -16.03
N GLY A 77 7.12 -2.65 -15.68
CA GLY A 77 8.22 -3.32 -16.35
C GLY A 77 9.62 -2.85 -15.94
N ASP A 78 9.73 -1.86 -15.05
CA ASP A 78 11.00 -1.29 -14.59
C ASP A 78 11.72 -2.17 -13.55
N ARG A 79 11.03 -3.18 -12.99
CA ARG A 79 11.63 -4.24 -12.16
C ARG A 79 11.24 -5.62 -12.68
N LEU A 80 12.21 -6.33 -13.23
CA LEU A 80 12.03 -7.71 -13.67
C LEU A 80 11.95 -8.66 -12.47
N ILE A 81 10.87 -9.45 -12.43
CA ILE A 81 10.71 -10.60 -11.53
C ILE A 81 10.54 -11.92 -12.28
N ASP A 82 10.58 -11.86 -13.61
CA ASP A 82 10.58 -13.01 -14.51
C ASP A 82 11.94 -13.09 -15.20
N GLU A 83 12.67 -14.17 -14.95
CA GLU A 83 14.01 -14.42 -15.53
C GLU A 83 13.96 -14.58 -17.05
N SER A 84 12.80 -14.87 -17.63
CA SER A 84 12.62 -15.00 -19.08
C SER A 84 12.43 -13.65 -19.79
N GLY A 85 12.35 -12.54 -19.06
CA GLY A 85 12.21 -11.20 -19.60
C GLY A 85 10.79 -10.88 -20.09
N GLY A 86 9.78 -11.59 -19.59
CA GLY A 86 8.38 -11.25 -19.82
C GLY A 86 7.96 -9.95 -19.12
N TYR A 87 6.78 -9.45 -19.49
CA TYR A 87 6.14 -8.29 -18.86
C TYR A 87 4.73 -8.67 -18.39
N PHE A 88 4.26 -7.96 -17.36
CA PHE A 88 2.89 -8.09 -16.88
C PHE A 88 1.99 -7.05 -17.54
N GLU A 89 0.72 -7.40 -17.67
CA GLU A 89 -0.30 -6.49 -18.15
C GLU A 89 -1.42 -6.39 -17.10
N LEU A 90 -1.82 -5.17 -16.78
CA LEU A 90 -2.96 -4.86 -15.94
C LEU A 90 -4.00 -4.12 -16.76
N ALA A 91 -5.22 -4.64 -16.78
CA ALA A 91 -6.33 -4.04 -17.51
C ALA A 91 -7.60 -3.95 -16.66
N HIS A 92 -8.28 -2.80 -16.74
CA HIS A 92 -9.65 -2.66 -16.24
C HIS A 92 -10.63 -3.13 -17.31
N VAL A 93 -11.40 -4.18 -16.99
CA VAL A 93 -12.40 -4.76 -17.88
C VAL A 93 -13.80 -4.45 -17.35
N SER A 94 -14.51 -3.56 -18.05
CA SER A 94 -15.92 -3.26 -17.76
C SER A 94 -16.61 -2.74 -19.02
N GLY A 95 -17.34 -3.61 -19.71
CA GLY A 95 -17.91 -3.35 -21.05
C GLY A 95 -16.86 -3.19 -22.16
N ARG A 96 -15.72 -2.57 -21.86
CA ARG A 96 -14.50 -2.44 -22.67
C ARG A 96 -13.27 -2.78 -21.83
N ARG A 97 -12.18 -3.15 -22.48
CA ARG A 97 -10.85 -3.37 -21.89
C ARG A 97 -10.03 -2.09 -22.01
N VAL A 98 -9.50 -1.61 -20.88
CA VAL A 98 -8.57 -0.47 -20.82
C VAL A 98 -7.30 -0.95 -20.15
N ILE A 99 -6.16 -0.84 -20.84
CA ILE A 99 -4.85 -1.15 -20.28
C ILE A 99 -4.45 -0.03 -19.32
N LEU A 100 -3.98 -0.38 -18.12
CA LEU A 100 -3.66 0.57 -17.05
C LEU A 100 -2.14 0.74 -16.86
N CYS A 101 -1.35 -0.33 -16.93
CA CYS A 101 0.12 -0.25 -16.90
C CYS A 101 0.69 -0.25 -18.32
N ASN A 102 1.92 0.25 -18.50
CA ASN A 102 2.59 0.26 -19.82
C ASN A 102 1.75 0.91 -20.94
N SER A 103 0.94 1.91 -20.60
CA SER A 103 0.16 2.69 -21.55
C SER A 103 0.92 3.96 -21.95
N ASP A 104 0.39 4.74 -22.90
CA ASP A 104 1.02 6.02 -23.32
C ASP A 104 1.00 7.12 -22.23
N THR A 105 0.48 6.82 -21.03
CA THR A 105 0.46 7.72 -19.87
C THR A 105 1.70 7.55 -18.99
N SER A 106 1.83 8.39 -17.94
CA SER A 106 2.86 8.19 -16.92
C SER A 106 2.79 6.79 -16.28
N PRO A 107 3.93 6.23 -15.85
CA PRO A 107 3.98 4.96 -15.13
C PRO A 107 3.15 4.97 -13.84
N LEU A 108 2.60 3.82 -13.46
CA LEU A 108 1.79 3.69 -12.24
C LEU A 108 2.59 4.02 -10.97
N HIS A 109 3.87 3.65 -10.92
CA HIS A 109 4.70 3.91 -9.76
C HIS A 109 4.99 5.40 -9.56
N ASP A 110 5.12 6.18 -10.65
CA ASP A 110 5.28 7.64 -10.59
C ASP A 110 3.99 8.32 -10.15
N MET A 111 2.85 7.90 -10.71
CA MET A 111 1.53 8.36 -10.28
C MET A 111 1.32 8.08 -8.78
N PHE A 112 1.68 6.87 -8.33
CA PHE A 112 1.53 6.49 -6.93
C PHE A 112 2.47 7.29 -6.03
N ARG A 113 3.74 7.46 -6.44
CA ARG A 113 4.71 8.30 -5.72
C ARG A 113 4.20 9.72 -5.54
N ALA A 114 3.65 10.33 -6.59
CA ALA A 114 3.03 11.64 -6.50
C ALA A 114 1.87 11.67 -5.49
N SER A 115 1.01 10.64 -5.49
CA SER A 115 -0.15 10.56 -4.59
C SER A 115 0.19 10.43 -3.09
N ILE A 116 1.40 9.94 -2.76
CA ILE A 116 1.86 9.74 -1.38
C ILE A 116 2.82 10.83 -0.90
N GLN A 117 3.46 11.58 -1.83
CA GLN A 117 4.39 12.65 -1.48
C GLN A 117 3.69 13.81 -0.77
N ASP A 118 2.38 13.97 -0.97
CA ASP A 118 1.52 14.88 -0.22
C ASP A 118 1.20 14.39 1.21
N CYS A 119 1.46 13.11 1.53
CA CYS A 119 1.20 12.52 2.85
C CYS A 119 2.46 12.29 3.70
N LEU A 120 3.66 12.28 3.11
CA LEU A 120 4.95 12.09 3.80
C LEU A 120 5.56 13.40 4.37
N LEU A 121 4.75 14.46 4.48
CA LEU A 121 5.15 15.77 5.04
C LEU A 121 4.70 15.98 6.51
N PHE A 122 4.28 14.91 7.19
CA PHE A 122 3.93 14.96 8.62
C PHE A 122 5.04 14.34 9.47
#